data_AF-A0A7W0ZIQ6-F1
#
_entry.id   AF-A0A7W0ZIQ6-F1
#
_cell.length_a   1.000
_cell.length_b   1.000
_cell.length_c   1.000
_cell.angle_alpha   90.00
_cell.angle_beta   90.00
_cell.angle_gamma   90.00
#
_symmetry.space_group_name_H-M   'P 1'
#
loop_
_entity.id
_entity.type
_entity.pdbx_description
1 polymer ?
#
loop_
_entity_poly.entity_id
_entity_poly.type
_entity_poly.pdbx_seq_one_letter_code
_entity_poly.pdbx_strand_id
1 'polypeptide(L)'
;MAASRRRLARVPLLIITLWKRADARRPSEEIDRVAAKRSPAFQDLVNEEGGDLEAGTAPVGEELEKEIERLLDQERFEPPAEFAQNALLNDPAVYQEAAKDPQRWWAGHAEDLHWFERWDTVLDDSEAPFYKWFHGGKLNASYNCLDRHVEAGIGDRVAFHWRGEEGEERDVTYADLHRDVQRLANALKDRGIGPGDVVGIYLPMIPEVVVAMLACARIGAPHNVVFGGFSPSSVKERMEFSEAKALITAD
;
A
#
# COMPACT_ATOMS: atom_id res chain seq x y z
N MET A 1 38.22 23.54 7.87
CA MET A 1 37.49 22.69 6.90
C MET A 1 37.31 21.31 7.52
N ALA A 2 36.19 21.08 8.20
CA ALA A 2 35.92 19.81 8.89
C ALA A 2 34.74 19.10 8.22
N ALA A 3 34.97 17.85 7.83
CA ALA A 3 34.05 16.99 7.11
C ALA A 3 32.83 16.62 7.97
N SER A 4 31.63 16.87 7.45
CA SER A 4 30.36 16.43 8.04
C SER A 4 30.15 14.94 7.75
N ARG A 5 30.34 14.11 8.79
CA ARG A 5 29.97 12.69 8.77
C ARG A 5 28.45 12.59 8.82
N ARG A 6 27.81 12.24 7.69
CA ARG A 6 26.40 11.82 7.66
C ARG A 6 26.25 10.59 8.54
N ARG A 7 25.43 10.68 9.60
CA ARG A 7 25.04 9.51 10.39
C ARG A 7 24.13 8.66 9.51
N LEU A 8 24.54 7.42 9.25
CA LEU A 8 23.65 6.37 8.74
C LEU A 8 22.52 6.19 9.76
N ALA A 9 21.29 6.54 9.37
CA ALA A 9 20.12 6.15 10.11
C ALA A 9 20.07 4.62 10.12
N ARG A 10 19.97 4.02 11.31
CA ARG A 10 19.79 2.58 11.47
C ARG A 10 18.45 2.19 10.83
N VAL A 11 18.51 1.33 9.83
CA VAL A 11 17.33 0.64 9.27
C VAL A 11 16.70 -0.16 10.42
N PRO A 12 15.41 0.01 10.74
CA PRO A 12 14.74 -0.82 11.75
C PRO A 12 14.83 -2.30 11.32
N LEU A 13 15.12 -3.16 12.28
CA LEU A 13 15.39 -4.58 12.03
C LEU A 13 14.04 -5.25 11.69
N LEU A 14 13.79 -5.55 10.42
CA LEU A 14 12.59 -6.30 10.02
C LEU A 14 12.66 -7.70 10.65
N ILE A 15 11.77 -8.00 11.58
CA ILE A 15 11.69 -9.33 12.21
C ILE A 15 10.82 -10.21 11.30
N ILE A 16 11.46 -11.21 10.68
CA ILE A 16 10.77 -12.26 9.92
C ILE A 16 10.70 -13.50 10.82
N THR A 17 9.56 -13.73 11.45
CA THR A 17 9.35 -14.94 12.27
C THR A 17 8.80 -16.05 11.39
N LEU A 18 9.54 -17.15 11.28
CA LEU A 18 9.13 -18.34 10.54
C LEU A 18 8.36 -19.30 11.44
N TRP A 19 7.19 -19.74 10.97
CA TRP A 19 6.41 -20.77 11.63
C TRP A 19 6.81 -22.14 11.08
N LYS A 20 7.75 -22.85 11.73
CA LYS A 20 7.97 -24.28 11.46
C LYS A 20 7.04 -25.10 12.36
N ARG A 21 6.19 -25.91 11.73
CA ARG A 21 5.11 -26.75 12.31
C ARG A 21 5.53 -27.80 13.36
N ALA A 22 6.74 -27.71 13.95
CA ALA A 22 7.33 -28.77 14.78
C ALA A 22 7.62 -28.40 16.25
N ASP A 23 7.41 -27.16 16.71
CA ASP A 23 7.61 -26.85 18.13
C ASP A 23 6.47 -25.98 18.70
N ALA A 24 5.67 -26.60 19.57
CA ALA A 24 4.50 -26.03 20.22
C ALA A 24 4.88 -25.06 21.36
N ARG A 25 5.58 -23.96 21.05
CA ARG A 25 5.66 -22.78 21.93
C ARG A 25 4.80 -21.66 21.37
N ARG A 26 4.00 -21.06 22.26
CA ARG A 26 2.73 -20.40 21.96
C ARG A 26 2.94 -19.04 21.26
N PRO A 27 2.17 -18.74 20.19
CA PRO A 27 2.11 -17.41 19.55
C PRO A 27 1.63 -16.26 20.45
N SER A 28 1.05 -16.56 21.62
CA SER A 28 0.48 -15.55 22.52
C SER A 28 1.55 -14.63 23.11
N GLU A 29 2.70 -15.16 23.53
CA GLU A 29 3.67 -14.39 24.31
C GLU A 29 4.39 -13.30 23.49
N GLU A 30 4.52 -13.47 22.17
CA GLU A 30 5.20 -12.50 21.30
C GLU A 30 4.22 -11.42 20.79
N ILE A 31 2.98 -11.79 20.49
CA ILE A 31 1.91 -10.85 20.11
C ILE A 31 1.47 -10.01 21.32
N ASP A 32 1.36 -10.61 22.52
CA ASP A 32 1.02 -9.91 23.76
C ASP A 32 2.13 -8.93 24.18
N ARG A 33 3.40 -9.25 23.88
CA ARG A 33 4.55 -8.37 24.17
C ARG A 33 4.60 -7.12 23.28
N VAL A 34 4.18 -7.25 22.01
CA VAL A 34 4.09 -6.12 21.07
C VAL A 34 2.88 -5.24 21.41
N ALA A 35 1.76 -5.83 21.82
CA ALA A 35 0.56 -5.09 22.23
C ALA A 35 0.75 -4.27 23.53
N ALA A 36 1.61 -4.74 24.45
CA ALA A 36 1.81 -4.13 25.76
C ALA A 36 2.69 -2.85 25.77
N LYS A 37 3.29 -2.45 24.64
CA LYS A 37 4.18 -1.28 24.54
C LYS A 37 3.49 0.05 24.20
N ARG A 38 2.15 0.13 24.21
CA ARG A 38 1.44 1.38 23.91
C ARG A 38 1.71 2.46 24.98
N SER A 39 2.10 3.65 24.54
CA SER A 39 2.46 4.78 25.40
C SER A 39 1.24 5.39 26.11
N PRO A 40 1.31 5.72 27.42
CA PRO A 40 0.25 6.42 28.16
C PRO A 40 -0.17 7.76 27.55
N ALA A 41 0.71 8.39 26.75
CA ALA A 41 0.48 9.71 26.17
C ALA A 41 -0.75 9.80 25.25
N PHE A 42 -1.22 8.68 24.67
CA PHE A 42 -2.39 8.68 23.79
C PHE A 42 -3.72 8.81 24.55
N GLN A 43 -3.75 8.47 25.84
CA GLN A 43 -4.96 8.60 26.67
C GLN A 43 -5.12 10.00 27.28
N ASP A 44 -4.01 10.71 27.48
CA ASP A 44 -4.02 12.07 28.02
C ASP A 44 -4.44 13.11 26.98
N LEU A 45 -4.10 12.89 25.70
CA LEU A 45 -4.49 13.76 24.58
C LEU A 45 -6.01 13.87 24.34
N VAL A 46 -6.80 12.90 24.82
CA VAL A 46 -8.27 12.91 24.67
C VAL A 46 -8.95 13.76 25.76
N ASN A 47 -8.24 14.08 26.86
CA ASN A 47 -8.84 14.70 28.04
C ASN A 47 -8.51 16.19 28.23
N GLU A 48 -7.60 16.79 27.43
CA GLU A 48 -7.08 18.14 27.68
C GLU A 48 -7.58 19.27 26.76
N GLU A 49 -8.40 19.01 25.73
CA GLU A 49 -8.93 20.09 24.88
C GLU A 49 -10.20 20.73 25.47
N GLY A 50 -10.00 21.50 26.54
CA GLY A 50 -10.96 22.45 27.09
C GLY A 50 -10.26 23.75 27.49
N GLY A 51 -10.06 24.65 26.52
CA GLY A 51 -9.42 25.94 26.75
C GLY A 51 -9.87 26.99 25.74
N ASP A 52 -10.59 28.01 26.22
CA ASP A 52 -11.13 29.14 25.47
C ASP A 52 -10.03 29.94 24.73
N LEU A 53 -10.24 30.21 23.44
CA LEU A 53 -9.46 31.16 22.64
C LEU A 53 -10.35 32.32 22.22
N GLU A 54 -10.04 33.50 22.72
CA GLU A 54 -10.72 34.76 22.40
C GLU A 54 -10.59 35.13 20.92
N ALA A 55 -11.71 35.55 20.35
CA ALA A 55 -11.90 35.91 18.96
C ALA A 55 -11.17 37.21 18.57
N GLY A 56 -10.38 37.13 17.49
CA GLY A 56 -9.74 38.31 16.91
C GLY A 56 -9.22 38.07 15.49
N THR A 57 -10.12 38.04 14.50
CA THR A 57 -10.01 38.64 13.13
C THR A 57 -11.06 38.00 12.20
N ALA A 58 -12.26 38.60 12.17
CA ALA A 58 -13.40 38.16 11.37
C ALA A 58 -13.51 38.90 10.01
N PRO A 59 -12.69 38.54 8.99
CA PRO A 59 -13.16 38.66 7.62
C PRO A 59 -13.15 37.32 6.86
N VAL A 60 -12.37 36.34 7.29
CA VAL A 60 -12.24 35.04 6.59
C VAL A 60 -13.31 34.06 7.04
N GLY A 61 -13.67 34.06 8.33
CA GLY A 61 -14.64 33.12 8.93
C GLY A 61 -16.07 33.30 8.40
N GLU A 62 -16.62 34.52 8.43
CA GLU A 62 -17.99 34.76 7.95
C GLU A 62 -18.14 34.57 6.42
N GLU A 63 -17.10 34.89 5.65
CA GLU A 63 -17.11 34.71 4.20
C GLU A 63 -16.98 33.21 3.84
N LEU A 64 -16.16 32.46 4.57
CA LEU A 64 -16.04 31.01 4.45
C LEU A 64 -17.31 30.28 4.91
N GLU A 65 -17.95 30.72 6.01
CA GLU A 65 -19.21 30.15 6.50
C GLU A 65 -20.34 30.34 5.49
N LYS A 66 -20.49 31.55 4.93
CA LYS A 66 -21.48 31.82 3.87
C LYS A 66 -21.19 31.03 2.60
N GLU A 67 -19.92 30.85 2.26
CA GLU A 67 -19.53 30.02 1.13
C GLU A 67 -19.84 28.54 1.40
N ILE A 68 -19.57 28.03 2.60
CA ILE A 68 -19.92 26.67 3.00
C ILE A 68 -21.43 26.47 2.96
N GLU A 69 -22.23 27.38 3.52
CA GLU A 69 -23.70 27.31 3.44
C GLU A 69 -24.19 27.32 1.99
N ARG A 70 -23.60 28.15 1.13
CA ARG A 70 -23.90 28.19 -0.31
C ARG A 70 -23.53 26.90 -1.03
N LEU A 71 -22.39 26.30 -0.69
CA LEU A 71 -21.98 25.03 -1.24
C LEU A 71 -22.90 23.91 -0.74
N LEU A 72 -23.26 23.88 0.55
CA LEU A 72 -24.18 22.89 1.10
C LEU A 72 -25.58 22.92 0.45
N ASP A 73 -26.01 24.08 -0.06
CA ASP A 73 -27.26 24.25 -0.82
C ASP A 73 -27.12 23.83 -2.31
N GLN A 74 -25.88 23.69 -2.81
CA GLN A 74 -25.59 23.13 -4.14
C GLN A 74 -25.52 21.61 -4.09
N GLU A 75 -26.53 20.95 -4.67
CA GLU A 75 -26.50 19.48 -4.85
C GLU A 75 -25.41 19.01 -5.84
N ARG A 76 -24.82 19.93 -6.63
CA ARG A 76 -23.83 19.60 -7.65
C ARG A 76 -22.78 20.69 -7.81
N PHE A 77 -21.51 20.27 -7.84
CA PHE A 77 -20.35 21.11 -8.09
C PHE A 77 -19.68 20.69 -9.40
N GLU A 78 -19.57 21.61 -10.34
CA GLU A 78 -18.78 21.38 -11.55
C GLU A 78 -17.29 21.57 -11.24
N PRO A 79 -16.40 20.75 -11.83
CA PRO A 79 -14.97 20.93 -11.65
C PRO A 79 -14.51 22.28 -12.23
N PRO A 80 -13.48 22.91 -11.66
CA PRO A 80 -12.89 24.10 -12.25
C PRO A 80 -12.48 23.85 -13.71
N ALA A 81 -12.70 24.82 -14.60
CA ALA A 81 -12.47 24.64 -16.04
C ALA A 81 -11.02 24.26 -16.37
N GLU A 82 -10.05 24.84 -15.66
CA GLU A 82 -8.63 24.49 -15.82
C GLU A 82 -8.34 23.04 -15.43
N PHE A 83 -8.97 22.54 -14.36
CA PHE A 83 -8.84 21.15 -13.94
C PHE A 83 -9.45 20.21 -14.99
N ALA A 84 -10.65 20.53 -15.48
CA ALA A 84 -11.33 19.73 -16.51
C ALA A 84 -10.54 19.66 -17.82
N GLN A 85 -9.90 20.77 -18.24
CA GLN A 85 -9.08 20.81 -19.45
C GLN A 85 -7.83 19.94 -19.34
N ASN A 86 -7.19 19.90 -18.17
CA ASN A 86 -5.95 19.16 -17.91
C ASN A 86 -6.16 17.70 -17.47
N ALA A 87 -7.42 17.24 -17.37
CA ALA A 87 -7.71 15.87 -16.98
C ALA A 87 -7.25 14.87 -18.06
N LEU A 88 -6.75 13.71 -17.63
CA LEU A 88 -6.32 12.62 -18.52
C LEU A 88 -7.45 12.12 -19.43
N LEU A 89 -8.69 12.15 -18.92
CA LEU A 89 -9.91 11.86 -19.66
C LEU A 89 -10.85 13.05 -19.49
N ASN A 90 -10.99 13.86 -20.54
CA ASN A 90 -11.83 15.06 -20.55
C ASN A 90 -12.95 15.00 -21.62
N ASP A 91 -13.01 13.91 -22.40
CA ASP A 91 -14.07 13.66 -23.39
C ASP A 91 -15.05 12.59 -22.88
N PRO A 92 -16.35 12.93 -22.67
CA PRO A 92 -17.38 11.97 -22.30
C PRO A 92 -17.60 10.83 -23.30
N ALA A 93 -17.10 10.96 -24.54
CA ALA A 93 -17.16 9.89 -25.54
C ALA A 93 -16.51 8.59 -25.05
N VAL A 94 -15.56 8.65 -24.10
CA VAL A 94 -14.90 7.47 -23.51
C VAL A 94 -15.89 6.43 -22.99
N TYR A 95 -17.02 6.86 -22.41
CA TYR A 95 -18.06 5.95 -21.93
C TYR A 95 -18.78 5.24 -23.06
N GLN A 96 -19.06 5.96 -24.16
CA GLN A 96 -19.70 5.38 -25.34
C GLN A 96 -18.75 4.42 -26.07
N GLU A 97 -17.46 4.74 -26.12
CA GLU A 97 -16.43 3.88 -26.67
C GLU A 97 -16.28 2.58 -25.87
N ALA A 98 -16.18 2.69 -24.54
CA ALA A 98 -16.13 1.53 -23.65
C ALA A 98 -17.38 0.65 -23.76
N ALA A 99 -18.57 1.25 -23.92
CA ALA A 99 -19.82 0.50 -24.04
C ALA A 99 -19.99 -0.24 -25.38
N LYS A 100 -19.34 0.21 -26.46
CA LYS A 100 -19.45 -0.43 -27.80
C LYS A 100 -18.81 -1.81 -27.83
N ASP A 101 -17.63 -1.93 -27.22
CA ASP A 101 -16.88 -3.18 -27.14
C ASP A 101 -16.03 -3.18 -25.84
N PRO A 102 -16.62 -3.61 -24.71
CA PRO A 102 -15.95 -3.57 -23.41
C PRO A 102 -14.67 -4.41 -23.38
N GLN A 103 -14.65 -5.57 -24.05
CA GLN A 103 -13.48 -6.43 -24.05
C GLN A 103 -12.33 -5.79 -24.82
N ARG A 104 -12.58 -5.25 -26.02
CA ARG A 104 -11.54 -4.53 -26.76
C ARG A 104 -11.04 -3.29 -26.02
N TRP A 105 -11.93 -2.55 -25.37
CA TRP A 105 -11.58 -1.38 -24.59
C TRP A 105 -10.66 -1.73 -23.42
N TRP A 106 -11.03 -2.73 -22.61
CA TRP A 106 -10.18 -3.21 -21.51
C TRP A 106 -8.88 -3.86 -21.99
N ALA A 107 -8.91 -4.57 -23.12
CA ALA A 107 -7.71 -5.10 -23.73
C ALA A 107 -6.73 -3.98 -24.10
N GLY A 108 -7.22 -2.85 -24.63
CA GLY A 108 -6.40 -1.67 -24.92
C GLY A 108 -5.67 -1.14 -23.69
N HIS A 109 -6.38 -0.98 -22.56
CA HIS A 109 -5.77 -0.53 -21.30
C HIS A 109 -4.83 -1.56 -20.67
N ALA A 110 -5.09 -2.85 -20.86
CA ALA A 110 -4.22 -3.91 -20.33
C ALA A 110 -2.82 -3.89 -20.98
N GLU A 111 -2.67 -3.34 -22.18
CA GLU A 111 -1.37 -3.18 -22.87
C GLU A 111 -0.45 -2.17 -22.18
N ASP A 112 -0.98 -1.28 -21.34
CA ASP A 112 -0.18 -0.32 -20.55
C ASP A 112 0.66 -1.03 -19.47
N LEU A 113 0.34 -2.29 -19.17
CA LEU A 113 1.12 -3.16 -18.32
C LEU A 113 2.17 -3.91 -19.13
N HIS A 114 3.30 -4.20 -18.50
CA HIS A 114 4.26 -5.14 -19.04
C HIS A 114 3.78 -6.58 -18.78
N TRP A 115 3.64 -7.33 -19.88
CA TRP A 115 3.34 -8.75 -19.89
C TRP A 115 4.55 -9.52 -20.40
N PHE A 116 4.95 -10.55 -19.67
CA PHE A 116 5.97 -11.50 -20.13
C PHE A 116 5.40 -12.42 -21.21
N GLU A 117 4.13 -12.78 -21.07
CA GLU A 117 3.35 -13.48 -22.08
C GLU A 117 2.01 -12.77 -22.21
N ARG A 118 1.67 -12.36 -23.43
CA ARG A 118 0.38 -11.73 -23.73
C ARG A 118 -0.74 -12.77 -23.57
N TRP A 119 -1.90 -12.31 -23.12
CA TRP A 119 -3.09 -13.17 -22.98
C TRP A 119 -3.63 -13.67 -24.33
N ASP A 120 -4.29 -14.82 -24.29
CA ASP A 120 -4.99 -15.42 -25.44
C ASP A 120 -6.44 -14.96 -25.50
N THR A 121 -7.09 -14.85 -24.33
CA THR A 121 -8.51 -14.50 -24.19
C THR A 121 -8.66 -13.35 -23.21
N VAL A 122 -9.40 -12.30 -23.61
CA VAL A 122 -9.64 -11.12 -22.75
C VAL A 122 -10.58 -11.45 -21.59
N LEU A 123 -11.72 -12.06 -21.88
CA LEU A 123 -12.68 -12.50 -20.88
C LEU A 123 -13.21 -13.88 -21.25
N ASP A 124 -13.04 -14.83 -20.35
CA ASP A 124 -13.75 -16.11 -20.34
C ASP A 124 -14.83 -16.07 -19.25
N ASP A 125 -16.08 -16.05 -19.69
CA ASP A 125 -17.30 -16.04 -18.87
C ASP A 125 -18.10 -17.35 -18.96
N SER A 126 -17.54 -18.39 -19.58
CA SER A 126 -18.21 -19.67 -19.81
C SER A 126 -18.59 -20.41 -18.51
N GLU A 127 -17.90 -20.13 -17.41
CA GLU A 127 -18.12 -20.69 -16.07
C GLU A 127 -18.68 -19.67 -15.07
N ALA A 128 -19.46 -18.68 -15.52
CA ALA A 128 -20.07 -17.68 -14.64
C ALA A 128 -20.73 -18.34 -13.38
N PRO A 129 -20.49 -17.81 -12.16
CA PRO A 129 -19.87 -16.52 -11.84
C PRO A 129 -18.33 -16.52 -11.72
N PHE A 130 -17.62 -17.56 -12.18
CA PHE A 130 -16.15 -17.64 -12.14
C PHE A 130 -15.49 -17.03 -13.38
N TYR A 131 -15.48 -15.70 -13.45
CA TYR A 131 -14.89 -14.97 -14.57
C TYR A 131 -13.35 -15.05 -14.58
N LYS A 132 -12.76 -15.26 -15.75
CA LYS A 132 -11.29 -15.24 -15.95
C LYS A 132 -10.94 -14.12 -16.94
N TRP A 133 -10.20 -13.14 -16.45
CA TRP A 133 -9.70 -12.03 -17.27
C TRP A 133 -8.27 -12.27 -17.72
N PHE A 134 -7.97 -11.92 -18.97
CA PHE A 134 -6.64 -12.01 -19.57
C PHE A 134 -6.02 -13.42 -19.45
N HIS A 135 -6.85 -14.43 -19.72
CA HIS A 135 -6.46 -15.83 -19.61
C HIS A 135 -5.29 -16.16 -20.54
N GLY A 136 -4.33 -16.94 -20.05
CA GLY A 136 -3.06 -17.24 -20.73
C GLY A 136 -1.97 -16.17 -20.51
N GLY A 137 -2.33 -14.97 -20.05
CA GLY A 137 -1.36 -13.89 -19.82
C GLY A 137 -0.47 -14.14 -18.60
N LYS A 138 0.81 -13.76 -18.69
CA LYS A 138 1.75 -13.79 -17.56
C LYS A 138 2.35 -12.42 -17.31
N LEU A 139 2.22 -11.94 -16.09
CA LEU A 139 2.80 -10.69 -15.62
C LEU A 139 3.34 -10.86 -14.20
N ASN A 140 4.10 -9.88 -13.72
CA ASN A 140 4.42 -9.75 -12.30
C ASN A 140 4.09 -8.33 -11.82
N ALA A 141 3.34 -8.21 -10.72
CA ALA A 141 2.96 -6.92 -10.18
C ALA A 141 4.18 -6.12 -9.68
N SER A 142 5.15 -6.79 -9.03
CA SER A 142 6.38 -6.15 -8.58
C SER A 142 7.21 -5.62 -9.76
N TYR A 143 7.27 -6.35 -10.87
CA TYR A 143 7.93 -5.88 -12.09
C TYR A 143 7.27 -4.61 -12.66
N ASN A 144 5.94 -4.61 -12.75
CA ASN A 144 5.17 -3.46 -13.24
C ASN A 144 5.27 -2.25 -12.30
N CYS A 145 5.36 -2.47 -10.99
CA CYS A 145 5.49 -1.40 -10.01
C CYS A 145 6.91 -0.87 -9.85
N LEU A 146 7.96 -1.64 -10.18
CA LEU A 146 9.35 -1.28 -9.86
C LEU A 146 10.30 -1.44 -11.03
N ASP A 147 10.52 -2.68 -11.47
CA ASP A 147 11.60 -3.03 -12.38
C ASP A 147 11.54 -2.25 -13.68
N ARG A 148 10.37 -2.21 -14.33
CA ARG A 148 10.21 -1.49 -15.61
C ARG A 148 10.57 0.00 -15.49
N HIS A 149 10.39 0.59 -14.31
CA HIS A 149 10.72 1.98 -14.05
C HIS A 149 12.23 2.15 -13.86
N VAL A 150 12.84 1.31 -13.02
CA VAL A 150 14.30 1.33 -12.79
C VAL A 150 15.06 1.04 -14.09
N GLU A 151 14.63 0.05 -14.87
CA GLU A 151 15.20 -0.33 -16.17
C GLU A 151 15.07 0.79 -17.22
N ALA A 152 14.00 1.59 -17.16
CA ALA A 152 13.81 2.77 -18.00
C ALA A 152 14.68 3.98 -17.55
N GLY A 153 15.56 3.81 -16.57
CA GLY A 153 16.46 4.86 -16.09
C GLY A 153 15.81 5.87 -15.16
N ILE A 154 14.59 5.62 -14.65
CA ILE A 154 13.90 6.53 -13.72
C ILE A 154 14.07 6.12 -12.25
N GLY A 155 15.11 5.34 -11.94
CA GLY A 155 15.40 4.82 -10.61
C GLY A 155 15.54 5.90 -9.53
N ASP A 156 16.11 7.05 -9.87
CA ASP A 156 16.32 8.17 -8.93
C ASP A 156 15.03 8.97 -8.64
N ARG A 157 13.94 8.72 -9.38
CA ARG A 157 12.65 9.36 -9.11
C ARG A 157 12.10 8.85 -7.78
N VAL A 158 11.58 9.77 -6.97
CA VAL A 158 10.84 9.42 -5.75
C VAL A 158 9.59 8.61 -6.13
N ALA A 159 9.50 7.39 -5.62
CA ALA A 159 8.33 6.52 -5.76
C ALA A 159 7.23 6.94 -4.80
N PHE A 160 7.57 7.23 -3.54
CA PHE A 160 6.64 7.83 -2.58
C PHE A 160 7.35 8.64 -1.50
N HIS A 161 6.61 9.58 -0.95
CA HIS A 161 6.97 10.38 0.22
C HIS A 161 6.34 9.75 1.45
N TRP A 162 7.15 9.31 2.40
CA TRP A 162 6.68 8.84 3.70
C TRP A 162 6.79 9.96 4.73
N ARG A 163 5.76 10.05 5.57
CA ARG A 163 5.64 10.99 6.68
C ARG A 163 5.23 10.20 7.92
N GLY A 164 6.11 10.20 8.92
CA GLY A 164 5.93 9.54 10.20
C GLY A 164 5.09 10.38 11.16
N GLU A 165 4.61 9.73 12.23
CA GLU A 165 3.77 10.36 13.25
C GLU A 165 4.53 11.40 14.06
N GLU A 166 5.84 11.20 14.30
CA GLU A 166 6.69 12.12 15.07
C GLU A 166 7.41 13.13 14.15
N GLY A 167 6.88 13.34 12.94
CA GLY A 167 7.42 14.29 11.96
C GLY A 167 8.62 13.77 11.18
N GLU A 168 8.91 12.46 11.24
CA GLU A 168 9.96 11.90 10.40
C GLU A 168 9.55 11.93 8.93
N GLU A 169 10.51 12.20 8.06
CA GLU A 169 10.27 12.21 6.62
C GLU A 169 11.26 11.30 5.91
N ARG A 170 10.78 10.55 4.94
CA ARG A 170 11.62 9.78 4.03
C ARG A 170 11.08 9.88 2.62
N ASP A 171 11.96 10.26 1.70
CA ASP A 171 11.70 10.16 0.28
C ASP A 171 12.30 8.84 -0.21
N VAL A 172 11.45 7.95 -0.71
CA VAL A 172 11.86 6.62 -1.15
C VAL A 172 11.90 6.61 -2.67
N THR A 173 13.08 6.43 -3.26
CA THR A 173 13.24 6.33 -4.71
C THR A 173 12.83 4.96 -5.25
N TYR A 174 12.55 4.87 -6.55
CA TYR A 174 12.33 3.57 -7.20
C TYR A 174 13.52 2.62 -7.02
N ALA A 175 14.76 3.13 -7.10
CA ALA A 175 15.97 2.34 -6.90
C ALA A 175 16.10 1.84 -5.45
N ASP A 176 15.76 2.68 -4.46
CA ASP A 176 15.73 2.27 -3.05
C ASP A 176 14.72 1.15 -2.81
N LEU A 177 13.50 1.36 -3.29
CA LEU A 177 12.40 0.42 -3.13
C LEU A 177 12.70 -0.91 -3.83
N HIS A 178 13.22 -0.87 -5.05
CA HIS A 178 13.63 -2.06 -5.81
C HIS A 178 14.70 -2.87 -5.08
N ARG A 179 15.75 -2.21 -4.58
CA ARG A 179 16.82 -2.86 -3.79
C ARG A 179 16.24 -3.57 -2.57
N ASP A 180 15.41 -2.90 -1.79
CA ASP A 180 14.91 -3.45 -0.52
C ASP A 180 13.87 -4.55 -0.75
N VAL A 181 13.05 -4.44 -1.81
CA VAL A 181 12.14 -5.51 -2.27
C VAL A 181 12.92 -6.75 -2.71
N GLN A 182 14.00 -6.59 -3.47
CA GLN A 182 14.85 -7.70 -3.89
C GLN A 182 15.49 -8.42 -2.70
N ARG A 183 15.96 -7.64 -1.71
CA ARG A 183 16.56 -8.20 -0.49
C ARG A 183 15.54 -9.02 0.31
N LEU A 184 14.33 -8.48 0.52
CA LEU A 184 13.29 -9.19 1.25
C LEU A 184 12.79 -10.42 0.48
N ALA A 185 12.59 -10.31 -0.83
CA ALA A 185 12.20 -11.43 -1.68
C ALA A 185 13.21 -12.59 -1.61
N ASN A 186 14.51 -12.30 -1.63
CA ASN A 186 15.55 -13.31 -1.43
C ASN A 186 15.50 -13.91 -0.01
N ALA A 187 15.34 -13.07 1.02
CA ALA A 187 15.23 -13.54 2.39
C ALA A 187 14.00 -14.43 2.63
N LEU A 188 12.89 -14.21 1.92
CA LEU A 188 11.70 -15.07 1.95
C LEU A 188 11.94 -16.41 1.23
N LYS A 189 12.57 -16.39 0.05
CA LYS A 189 12.95 -17.62 -0.67
C LYS A 189 13.92 -18.49 0.12
N ASP A 190 14.93 -17.89 0.76
CA ASP A 190 15.89 -18.60 1.62
C ASP A 190 15.20 -19.28 2.81
N ARG A 191 14.03 -18.76 3.19
CA ARG A 191 13.17 -19.28 4.25
C ARG A 191 12.14 -20.31 3.76
N GLY A 192 12.17 -20.65 2.48
CA GLY A 192 11.30 -21.66 1.85
C GLY A 192 9.92 -21.14 1.44
N ILE A 193 9.73 -19.82 1.36
CA ILE A 193 8.49 -19.23 0.83
C ILE A 193 8.58 -19.16 -0.70
N GLY A 194 7.54 -19.65 -1.38
CA GLY A 194 7.45 -19.64 -2.83
C GLY A 194 6.04 -19.33 -3.37
N PRO A 195 5.81 -19.60 -4.66
CA PRO A 195 4.52 -19.35 -5.31
C PRO A 195 3.38 -20.09 -4.60
N GLY A 196 2.31 -19.35 -4.29
CA GLY A 196 1.12 -19.88 -3.60
C GLY A 196 1.23 -19.92 -2.06
N ASP A 197 2.41 -19.70 -1.49
CA ASP A 197 2.58 -19.64 -0.04
C ASP A 197 2.09 -18.31 0.50
N VAL A 198 1.14 -18.34 1.45
CA VAL A 198 0.61 -17.11 2.04
C VAL A 198 1.59 -16.53 3.06
N VAL A 199 1.86 -15.23 2.94
CA VAL A 199 2.65 -14.44 3.89
C VAL A 199 1.77 -13.42 4.59
N GLY A 200 1.66 -13.53 5.92
CA GLY A 200 1.02 -12.52 6.74
C GLY A 200 1.88 -11.26 6.83
N ILE A 201 1.24 -10.08 6.76
CA ILE A 201 1.88 -8.78 6.97
C ILE A 201 1.11 -8.05 8.07
N TYR A 202 1.79 -7.80 9.19
CA TYR A 202 1.26 -7.05 10.33
C TYR A 202 2.26 -5.95 10.69
N LEU A 203 2.19 -4.85 9.95
CA LEU A 203 3.12 -3.73 10.04
C LEU A 203 2.35 -2.41 10.23
N PRO A 204 2.91 -1.42 10.96
CA PRO A 204 2.37 -0.07 11.00
C PRO A 204 2.54 0.62 9.64
N MET A 205 2.06 1.86 9.48
CA MET A 205 2.20 2.65 8.24
C MET A 205 3.63 3.15 8.02
N ILE A 206 4.55 2.22 7.78
CA ILE A 206 5.98 2.46 7.49
C ILE A 206 6.32 2.04 6.05
N PRO A 207 7.39 2.58 5.44
CA PRO A 207 7.79 2.26 4.07
C PRO A 207 7.94 0.76 3.79
N GLU A 208 8.36 0.00 4.80
CA GLU A 208 8.60 -1.43 4.73
C GLU A 208 7.32 -2.25 4.45
N VAL A 209 6.12 -1.69 4.66
CA VAL A 209 4.85 -2.33 4.24
C VAL A 209 4.83 -2.55 2.73
N VAL A 210 5.19 -1.52 1.97
CA VAL A 210 5.24 -1.57 0.51
C VAL A 210 6.31 -2.56 0.07
N VAL A 211 7.45 -2.57 0.75
CA VAL A 211 8.53 -3.55 0.52
C VAL A 211 8.02 -4.98 0.72
N ALA A 212 7.30 -5.25 1.81
CA ALA A 212 6.74 -6.56 2.12
C ALA A 212 5.73 -7.04 1.08
N MET A 213 4.77 -6.19 0.69
CA MET A 213 3.76 -6.51 -0.31
C MET A 213 4.41 -6.82 -1.67
N LEU A 214 5.30 -5.95 -2.14
CA LEU A 214 5.95 -6.12 -3.44
C LEU A 214 6.93 -7.29 -3.44
N ALA A 215 7.62 -7.59 -2.33
CA ALA A 215 8.46 -8.77 -2.22
C ALA A 215 7.66 -10.07 -2.30
N CYS A 216 6.47 -10.13 -1.69
CA CYS A 216 5.57 -11.29 -1.81
C CYS A 216 5.08 -11.45 -3.26
N ALA A 217 4.58 -10.37 -3.86
CA ALA A 217 4.12 -10.37 -5.25
C ALA A 217 5.22 -10.79 -6.24
N ARG A 218 6.47 -10.42 -5.97
CA ARG A 218 7.64 -10.75 -6.78
C ARG A 218 7.93 -12.25 -6.86
N ILE A 219 7.69 -12.97 -5.77
CA ILE A 219 7.95 -14.42 -5.68
C ILE A 219 6.69 -15.26 -5.88
N GLY A 220 5.55 -14.63 -6.22
CA GLY A 220 4.27 -15.29 -6.40
C GLY A 220 3.59 -15.72 -5.10
N ALA A 221 4.01 -15.16 -3.96
CA ALA A 221 3.41 -15.41 -2.66
C ALA A 221 2.23 -14.47 -2.43
N PRO A 222 1.00 -14.96 -2.17
CA PRO A 222 -0.11 -14.11 -1.76
C PRO A 222 0.19 -13.46 -0.40
N HIS A 223 -0.02 -12.15 -0.28
CA HIS A 223 0.15 -11.44 0.99
C HIS A 223 -1.19 -11.19 1.69
N ASN A 224 -1.29 -11.57 2.97
CA ASN A 224 -2.43 -11.30 3.84
C ASN A 224 -2.10 -10.13 4.77
N VAL A 225 -2.54 -8.92 4.40
CA VAL A 225 -2.26 -7.69 5.14
C VAL A 225 -3.29 -7.49 6.25
N VAL A 226 -2.83 -7.36 7.49
CA VAL A 226 -3.68 -7.14 8.66
C VAL A 226 -3.36 -5.77 9.27
N PHE A 227 -4.39 -4.96 9.47
CA PHE A 227 -4.26 -3.63 10.06
C PHE A 227 -3.68 -3.70 11.49
N GLY A 228 -2.69 -2.84 11.77
CA GLY A 228 -1.96 -2.78 13.05
C GLY A 228 -2.79 -2.48 14.29
N GLY A 229 -4.04 -2.03 14.13
CA GLY A 229 -4.96 -1.78 15.24
C GLY A 229 -5.74 -3.01 15.72
N PHE A 230 -5.66 -4.14 15.03
CA PHE A 230 -6.42 -5.35 15.41
C PHE A 230 -5.91 -6.00 16.70
N SER A 231 -6.82 -6.69 17.39
CA SER A 231 -6.48 -7.48 18.56
C SER A 231 -5.57 -8.66 18.19
N PRO A 232 -4.75 -9.18 19.13
CA PRO A 232 -3.97 -10.40 18.94
C PRO A 232 -4.80 -11.58 18.39
N SER A 233 -6.01 -11.77 18.92
CA SER A 233 -6.94 -12.82 18.45
C SER A 233 -7.35 -12.62 16.99
N SER A 234 -7.65 -11.38 16.60
CA SER A 234 -8.03 -11.03 15.23
C SER A 234 -6.90 -11.28 14.23
N VAL A 235 -5.65 -10.99 14.62
CA VAL A 235 -4.47 -11.30 13.79
C VAL A 235 -4.31 -12.80 13.65
N LYS A 236 -4.37 -13.54 14.77
CA LYS A 236 -4.24 -15.00 14.80
C LYS A 236 -5.26 -15.69 13.89
N GLU A 237 -6.54 -15.34 14.02
CA GLU A 237 -7.62 -15.95 13.22
C GLU A 237 -7.38 -15.78 11.71
N ARG A 238 -6.88 -14.61 11.28
CA ARG A 238 -6.55 -14.35 9.87
C ARG A 238 -5.35 -15.19 9.41
N MET A 239 -4.34 -15.35 10.25
CA MET A 239 -3.19 -16.20 9.91
C MET A 239 -3.59 -17.67 9.79
N GLU A 240 -4.43 -18.17 10.70
CA GLU A 240 -4.93 -19.54 10.68
C GLU A 240 -5.83 -19.80 9.47
N PHE A 241 -6.79 -18.90 9.20
CA PHE A 241 -7.71 -19.04 8.07
C PHE A 241 -7.00 -19.00 6.71
N SER A 242 -5.99 -18.15 6.57
CA SER A 242 -5.21 -18.03 5.34
C SER A 242 -4.08 -19.05 5.21
N GLU A 243 -3.89 -19.91 6.22
CA GLU A 243 -2.78 -20.85 6.32
C GLU A 243 -1.40 -20.19 6.09
N ALA A 244 -1.22 -18.98 6.65
CA ALA A 244 0.00 -18.21 6.46
C ALA A 244 1.24 -18.97 6.98
N LYS A 245 2.27 -19.08 6.12
CA LYS A 245 3.53 -19.78 6.44
C LYS A 245 4.57 -18.89 7.12
N ALA A 246 4.41 -17.58 6.99
CA ALA A 246 5.28 -16.58 7.60
C ALA A 246 4.47 -15.35 8.02
N LEU A 247 4.99 -14.62 9.00
CA LEU A 247 4.47 -13.31 9.42
C LEU A 247 5.61 -12.29 9.39
N ILE A 248 5.38 -11.16 8.75
CA ILE A 248 6.25 -9.99 8.75
C ILE A 248 5.67 -8.97 9.72
N THR A 249 6.45 -8.55 10.72
CA THR A 249 6.03 -7.61 11.77
C THR A 249 7.16 -6.66 12.21
N ALA A 250 6.81 -5.63 13.00
CA ALA A 250 7.71 -4.68 13.64
C ALA A 250 7.73 -4.86 15.19
N ASP A 251 8.69 -4.23 15.87
CA ASP A 251 9.04 -4.39 17.30
C ASP A 251 8.43 -3.38 18.29
#